data_AF-A0A2P6RN06-F1
#
_entry.id   AF-A0A2P6RN06-F1
#
_cell.length_a   1.000
_cell.length_b   1.000
_cell.length_c   1.000
_cell.angle_alpha   90.00
_cell.angle_beta   90.00
_cell.angle_gamma   90.00
#
_symmetry.space_group_name_H-M   'P 1'
#
loop_
_entity.id
_entity.type
_entity.pdbx_description
1 polymer ?
#
loop_
_entity_poly.entity_id
_entity_poly.type
_entity_poly.pdbx_seq_one_letter_code
_entity_poly.pdbx_strand_id
1 'polypeptide(L)'
;MKMEHTKHFILVHSSGHGAWCWYKLATLLNSTGHNVTTLDLPASGINQTQQQQLHSFSDYAEPLFEFLGSLQPKEKGILVGHSMGGPVI
;
A
#
# COMPACT_ATOMS: atom_id res chain seq x y z
N MET A 1 -19.68 -23.90 -6.23
CA MET A 1 -18.73 -22.79 -6.46
C MET A 1 -18.44 -22.17 -5.10
N LYS A 2 -17.21 -22.26 -4.58
CA LYS A 2 -16.87 -21.67 -3.27
C LYS A 2 -17.00 -20.15 -3.43
N MET A 3 -17.83 -19.51 -2.61
CA MET A 3 -17.80 -18.05 -2.50
C MET A 3 -16.47 -17.69 -1.84
N GLU A 4 -15.51 -17.28 -2.66
CA GLU A 4 -14.25 -16.76 -2.15
C GLU A 4 -14.58 -15.41 -1.49
N HIS A 5 -14.32 -15.29 -0.19
CA HIS A 5 -14.56 -14.04 0.51
C HIS A 5 -13.66 -12.96 -0.08
N THR A 6 -14.25 -11.92 -0.65
CA THR A 6 -13.53 -10.70 -1.06
C THR A 6 -12.60 -10.24 0.06
N LYS A 7 -11.31 -10.13 -0.26
CA LYS A 7 -10.28 -9.60 0.63
C LYS A 7 -9.89 -8.21 0.15
N HIS A 8 -9.37 -7.40 1.06
CA HIS A 8 -8.75 -6.13 0.74
C HIS A 8 -7.23 -6.28 0.85
N PHE A 9 -6.52 -6.19 -0.26
CA PHE A 9 -5.06 -6.19 -0.32
C PHE A 9 -4.52 -4.76 -0.27
N ILE A 10 -3.54 -4.51 0.58
CA ILE A 10 -2.89 -3.22 0.75
C ILE A 10 -1.42 -3.44 0.40
N LEU A 11 -0.99 -2.88 -0.73
CA LEU A 11 0.31 -3.19 -1.35
C LEU A 11 1.27 -2.02 -1.16
N VAL A 12 2.38 -2.27 -0.47
CA VAL A 12 3.38 -1.26 -0.10
C VAL A 12 4.67 -1.49 -0.90
N HIS A 13 5.05 -0.49 -1.70
CA HIS A 13 6.22 -0.56 -2.58
C HIS A 13 7.55 -0.42 -1.82
N SER A 14 8.66 -0.71 -2.52
CA SER A 14 10.03 -0.52 -2.01
C SER A 14 10.53 0.91 -2.25
N SER A 15 11.69 1.26 -1.68
CA SER A 15 12.42 2.48 -2.02
C SER A 15 12.67 2.63 -3.53
N GLY A 16 12.62 3.86 -4.04
CA GLY A 16 12.85 4.18 -5.45
C GLY A 16 11.74 3.72 -6.40
N HIS A 17 10.62 3.24 -5.87
CA HIS A 17 9.44 2.83 -6.64
C HIS A 17 8.24 3.69 -6.25
N GLY A 18 7.04 3.28 -6.67
CA GLY A 18 5.76 3.86 -6.28
C GLY A 18 4.66 2.82 -6.48
N ALA A 19 3.41 3.19 -6.25
CA ALA A 19 2.22 2.38 -6.48
C ALA A 19 2.20 1.71 -7.87
N TRP A 20 2.76 2.39 -8.88
CA TRP A 20 2.86 1.89 -10.25
C TRP A 20 3.51 0.51 -10.39
N CYS A 21 4.42 0.12 -9.48
CA CYS A 21 5.10 -1.19 -9.57
C CYS A 21 4.13 -2.37 -9.39
N TRP A 22 2.97 -2.12 -8.76
CA TRP A 22 1.96 -3.13 -8.49
C TRP A 22 0.95 -3.34 -9.62
N TYR A 23 1.02 -2.59 -10.73
CA TYR A 23 -0.07 -2.56 -11.71
C TYR A 23 -0.54 -3.95 -12.17
N LYS A 24 0.39 -4.87 -12.51
CA LYS A 24 0.04 -6.23 -12.95
C LYS A 24 -0.69 -7.02 -11.86
N LEU A 25 -0.19 -6.96 -10.62
CA LEU A 25 -0.76 -7.71 -9.50
C LEU A 25 -2.10 -7.11 -9.06
N ALA A 26 -2.19 -5.79 -8.98
CA ALA A 26 -3.43 -5.08 -8.66
C ALA A 26 -4.52 -5.39 -9.69
N THR A 27 -4.20 -5.37 -10.99
CA THR A 27 -5.13 -5.79 -12.04
C THR A 27 -5.59 -7.23 -11.86
N LEU A 28 -4.68 -8.16 -11.58
CA LEU A 28 -5.02 -9.57 -11.35
C LEU A 28 -5.96 -9.74 -10.15
N LEU A 29 -5.61 -9.19 -8.98
CA LEU A 29 -6.39 -9.31 -7.76
C LEU A 29 -7.78 -8.65 -7.88
N ASN A 30 -7.85 -7.49 -8.52
CA ASN A 30 -9.14 -6.84 -8.82
C ASN A 30 -9.99 -7.73 -9.75
N SER A 31 -9.37 -8.36 -10.78
CA SER A 31 -10.09 -9.24 -11.71
C SER A 31 -10.65 -10.51 -11.05
N THR A 32 -10.08 -10.95 -9.93
CA THR A 32 -10.56 -12.09 -9.14
C THR A 32 -11.55 -11.67 -8.03
N GLY A 33 -12.00 -10.42 -8.02
CA GLY A 33 -13.02 -9.94 -7.08
C GLY A 33 -12.49 -9.54 -5.69
N HIS A 34 -11.20 -9.22 -5.59
CA HIS A 34 -10.61 -8.63 -4.40
C HIS A 34 -10.52 -7.11 -4.52
N ASN A 35 -10.55 -6.41 -3.38
CA ASN A 35 -10.24 -4.99 -3.34
C ASN A 35 -8.72 -4.83 -3.23
N VAL A 36 -8.15 -3.84 -3.91
CA VAL A 36 -6.72 -3.55 -3.84
C VAL A 36 -6.50 -2.06 -3.63
N THR A 37 -5.72 -1.72 -2.62
CA THR A 37 -5.16 -0.39 -2.43
C THR A 37 -3.66 -0.43 -2.65
N THR A 38 -3.17 0.47 -3.50
CA THR A 38 -1.74 0.75 -3.70
C THR A 38 -1.52 2.21 -3.36
N LEU A 39 -0.55 2.51 -2.51
CA LEU A 39 -0.23 3.88 -2.08
C LEU A 39 1.12 4.30 -2.64
N ASP A 40 1.24 5.58 -3.02
CA ASP A 40 2.55 6.21 -3.18
C ASP A 40 2.96 6.79 -1.82
N LEU A 41 3.99 6.20 -1.21
CA LEU A 41 4.59 6.76 0.01
C LEU A 41 5.25 8.12 -0.30
N PRO A 42 5.56 8.94 0.71
CA PRO A 42 6.21 10.22 0.50
C PRO A 42 7.47 10.13 -0.36
N ALA A 43 7.64 11.11 -1.25
CA ALA A 43 8.76 11.18 -2.20
C ALA A 43 8.91 9.97 -3.15
N SER A 44 7.81 9.26 -3.39
CA SER A 44 7.75 8.06 -4.23
C SER A 44 6.66 8.19 -5.29
N GLY A 45 6.84 7.52 -6.44
CA GLY A 45 5.86 7.56 -7.54
C GLY A 45 5.49 8.99 -7.97
N ILE A 46 4.20 9.33 -7.88
CA ILE A 46 3.69 10.69 -8.19
C ILE A 46 3.47 11.57 -6.96
N ASN A 47 3.86 11.11 -5.77
CA ASN A 47 3.76 11.88 -4.54
C ASN A 47 4.70 13.11 -4.59
N GLN A 48 4.18 14.29 -4.26
CA GLN A 48 4.90 15.56 -4.40
C GLN A 48 5.79 15.91 -3.20
N THR A 49 5.74 15.16 -2.10
CA THR A 49 6.61 15.37 -0.94
C THR A 49 8.06 15.24 -1.38
N GLN A 50 8.88 16.25 -1.10
CA GLN A 50 10.30 16.20 -1.44
C GLN A 50 11.05 15.37 -0.40
N GLN A 51 12.08 14.62 -0.83
CA GLN A 51 12.88 13.80 0.09
C GLN A 51 13.48 14.61 1.25
N GLN A 52 13.79 15.89 1.06
CA GLN A 52 14.33 16.76 2.12
C GLN A 52 13.33 17.06 3.24
N GLN A 53 12.04 16.84 2.99
CA GLN A 53 10.96 17.02 3.98
C GLN A 53 10.78 15.77 4.86
N LEU A 54 11.47 14.66 4.55
CA LEU A 54 11.44 13.45 5.35
C LEU A 54 12.65 13.43 6.29
N HIS A 55 12.40 13.48 7.58
CA HIS A 55 13.40 13.51 8.63
C HIS A 55 13.56 12.16 9.33
N SER A 56 12.58 11.26 9.16
CA SER A 56 12.60 9.95 9.76
C SER A 56 11.94 8.89 8.86
N PHE A 57 12.19 7.63 9.21
CA PHE A 57 11.46 6.52 8.59
C PHE A 57 9.97 6.51 8.97
N SER A 58 9.62 7.06 10.14
CA SER A 58 8.23 7.22 10.55
C SER A 58 7.49 8.21 9.65
N ASP A 59 8.13 9.31 9.26
CA ASP A 59 7.55 10.30 8.32
C ASP A 59 7.24 9.64 6.96
N TYR A 60 8.10 8.70 6.54
CA TYR A 60 7.89 7.92 5.32
C TYR A 60 6.74 6.91 5.44
N ALA A 61 6.52 6.34 6.63
CA ALA A 61 5.49 5.33 6.88
C ALA A 61 4.13 5.92 7.29
N GLU A 62 4.09 7.16 7.78
CA GLU A 62 2.91 7.81 8.35
C GLU A 62 1.67 7.73 7.45
N PRO A 63 1.72 8.02 6.13
CA PRO A 63 0.53 7.93 5.29
C PRO A 63 -0.06 6.53 5.19
N LEU A 64 0.73 5.47 5.36
CA LEU A 64 0.21 4.11 5.45
C LEU A 64 -0.60 3.93 6.74
N PHE A 65 -0.09 4.41 7.87
CA PHE A 65 -0.79 4.31 9.15
C PHE A 65 -2.06 5.17 9.18
N GLU A 66 -2.04 6.37 8.59
CA GLU A 66 -3.23 7.19 8.42
C GLU A 66 -4.30 6.48 7.58
N PHE A 67 -3.89 5.89 6.46
CA PHE A 67 -4.79 5.09 5.63
C PHE A 67 -5.37 3.91 6.41
N LEU A 68 -4.54 3.13 7.10
CA LEU A 68 -4.99 1.98 7.91
C LEU A 68 -5.95 2.42 9.04
N GLY A 69 -5.70 3.58 9.66
CA GLY A 69 -6.57 4.17 10.68
C GLY A 69 -7.89 4.70 10.13
N SER A 70 -7.97 5.00 8.83
CA SER A 70 -9.20 5.42 8.16
C SER A 70 -10.14 4.26 7.77
N LEU A 71 -9.66 3.02 7.83
CA LEU A 71 -10.45 1.83 7.52
C LEU A 71 -11.56 1.61 8.56
N GLN A 72 -12.64 0.96 8.15
CA GLN A 72 -13.74 0.65 9.07
C GLN A 72 -13.25 -0.28 10.19
N PRO A 73 -13.71 -0.14 11.46
CA PRO A 73 -13.17 -0.89 12.60
C PRO A 73 -13.22 -2.43 12.50
N LYS A 74 -14.06 -2.98 11.62
CA LYS A 74 -14.19 -4.42 11.38
C LYS A 74 -13.59 -4.88 10.05
N GLU A 75 -13.10 -3.94 9.24
CA GLU A 75 -12.44 -4.24 7.98
C GLU A 75 -11.07 -4.84 8.26
N LYS A 76 -10.77 -5.97 7.60
CA LYS A 76 -9.49 -6.65 7.71
C LYS A 76 -8.81 -6.62 6.36
N GLY A 77 -7.63 -6.00 6.31
CA GLY A 77 -6.76 -5.98 5.14
C GLY A 77 -5.69 -7.08 5.19
N ILE A 78 -5.18 -7.45 4.01
CA ILE A 78 -3.95 -8.22 3.83
C ILE A 78 -2.87 -7.20 3.43
N LEU A 79 -1.95 -6.92 4.34
CA LEU A 79 -0.86 -5.98 4.13
C LEU A 79 0.35 -6.69 3.52
N VAL A 80 0.86 -6.19 2.40
CA VAL A 80 1.95 -6.80 1.64
C VAL A 80 3.07 -5.78 1.43
N GLY A 81 4.23 -6.00 2.06
CA GLY A 81 5.43 -5.19 1.89
C GLY A 81 6.43 -5.84 0.93
N HIS A 82 6.90 -5.10 -0.07
CA HIS A 82 7.95 -5.58 -0.99
C HIS A 82 9.31 -4.98 -0.62
N SER A 83 10.31 -5.83 -0.35
CA SER A 83 11.69 -5.43 -0.05
C SER A 83 11.75 -4.39 1.08
N MET A 84 12.17 -3.15 0.82
CA MET A 84 12.20 -2.08 1.83
C MET A 84 10.80 -1.59 2.24
N GLY A 85 9.74 -2.06 1.58
CA GLY A 85 8.37 -1.94 2.08
C GLY A 85 8.08 -2.88 3.25
N GLY A 86 8.94 -3.86 3.55
CA GLY A 86 8.80 -4.76 4.70
C GLY A 86 8.95 -4.05 6.04
N PRO A 87 10.00 -3.25 6.27
CA PRO A 87 10.14 -2.45 7.49
C PRO A 87 9.05 -1.38 7.70
N VAL A 88 8.28 -1.04 6.66
CA VAL A 88 7.18 -0.05 6.72
C VAL A 88 5.91 -0.64 7.36
N ILE A 89 5.71 -1.95 7.28
CA ILE A 89 4.48 -2.66 7.70
C ILE A 89 4.64 -3.33 9.06
#